data_AF-A0AB37L0Z3-F1
#
_entry.id   AF-A0AB37L0Z3-F1
#
_cell.length_a   1.000
_cell.length_b   1.000
_cell.length_c   1.000
_cell.angle_alpha   90.00
_cell.angle_beta   90.00
_cell.angle_gamma   90.00
#
_symmetry.space_group_name_H-M   'P 1'
#
loop_
_entity.id
_entity.type
_entity.pdbx_description
1 polymer ?
#
loop_
_entity_poly.entity_id
_entity_poly.type
_entity_poly.pdbx_seq_one_letter_code
_entity_poly.pdbx_strand_id
1 'polypeptide(L)' 'GAAMFAAVAAGVYKDINEATRHMGSDIEAEYRPDEKRALIYEKLYKKYLELAKLAETIN' A
#
# COMPACT_ATOMS: atom_id res chain seq x y z
N GLY A 1 5.16 -12.40 -6.41
CA GLY A 1 4.05 -12.96 -5.62
C GLY A 1 3.76 -14.40 -6.01
N ALA A 2 2.91 -14.65 -7.02
CA ALA A 2 2.49 -16.00 -7.39
C ALA A 2 3.65 -16.97 -7.68
N ALA A 3 4.66 -16.54 -8.44
CA ALA A 3 5.86 -17.35 -8.71
C ALA A 3 6.66 -17.72 -7.45
N MET A 4 6.71 -16.84 -6.44
CA MET A 4 7.39 -17.11 -5.18
C MET A 4 6.67 -18.21 -4.39
N PHE A 5 5.34 -18.16 -4.34
CA PHE A 5 4.54 -19.21 -3.71
C PHE A 5 4.67 -20.55 -4.44
N ALA A 6 4.70 -20.53 -5.78
CA ALA A 6 4.94 -21.72 -6.57
C ALA A 6 6.34 -22.32 -6.28
N ALA A 7 7.37 -21.49 -6.16
CA ALA A 7 8.72 -21.93 -5.81
C ALA A 7 8.78 -22.56 -4.40
N VAL A 8 8.04 -22.03 -3.44
CA VAL A 8 7.92 -22.64 -2.09
C VAL A 8 7.16 -23.97 -2.14
N ALA A 9 6.02 -24.02 -2.83
CA ALA A 9 5.24 -25.24 -2.97
C ALA A 9 6.01 -26.35 -3.72
N ALA A 10 6.86 -25.96 -4.67
CA ALA A 10 7.77 -26.86 -5.38
C ALA A 10 9.03 -27.24 -4.58
N GLY A 11 9.21 -26.70 -3.37
CA GLY A 11 10.36 -27.00 -2.50
C GLY A 11 11.68 -26.34 -2.92
N VAL A 12 11.65 -25.37 -3.84
CA VAL A 12 12.85 -24.60 -4.26
C VAL A 12 13.33 -23.69 -3.14
N TYR A 13 12.40 -23.10 -2.39
CA TYR A 13 12.67 -22.31 -1.19
C TYR A 13 11.86 -22.85 -0.02
N LYS A 14 12.42 -22.81 1.19
CA LYS A 14 11.81 -23.34 2.42
C LYS A 14 10.53 -22.59 2.79
N ASP A 15 10.53 -21.28 2.59
CA ASP A 15 9.41 -20.40 2.95
C ASP A 15 9.36 -19.15 2.07
N ILE A 16 8.29 -18.36 2.25
CA ILE A 16 8.05 -17.15 1.46
C ILE A 16 9.07 -16.05 1.75
N ASN A 17 9.68 -16.01 2.95
CA ASN A 17 10.70 -15.02 3.28
C ASN A 17 11.98 -15.30 2.50
N GLU A 18 12.37 -16.57 2.39
CA GLU A 18 13.49 -17.00 1.57
C GLU A 18 13.24 -16.73 0.09
N ALA A 19 12.07 -17.11 -0.43
CA ALA A 19 11.69 -16.81 -1.81
C ALA A 19 11.69 -15.29 -2.09
N THR A 20 11.25 -14.47 -1.14
CA THR A 20 11.25 -13.00 -1.26
C THR A 20 12.67 -12.43 -1.29
N ARG A 21 13.60 -12.97 -0.49
CA ARG A 21 15.01 -12.54 -0.52
C ARG A 21 15.70 -12.82 -1.85
N HIS A 22 15.33 -13.90 -2.53
CA HIS A 22 15.95 -14.29 -3.80
C HIS A 22 15.22 -13.78 -5.05
N MET A 23 13.90 -13.60 -4.97
CA MET A 23 13.05 -13.27 -6.12
C MET A 23 12.37 -11.89 -6.01
N GLY A 24 12.44 -11.26 -4.83
CA GLY A 24 11.89 -9.92 -4.61
C GLY A 24 12.78 -8.87 -5.23
N SER A 25 12.16 -7.76 -5.65
CA SER A 25 12.91 -6.56 -6.01
C SER A 25 13.37 -5.84 -4.75
N ASP A 26 14.47 -5.10 -4.86
CA ASP A 26 14.87 -4.14 -3.83
C ASP A 26 13.83 -3.03 -3.66
N ILE A 27 13.90 -2.34 -2.52
CA ILE A 27 13.07 -1.16 -2.26
C ILE A 27 13.56 -0.03 -3.16
N GLU A 28 12.75 0.34 -4.14
CA GLU A 28 13.06 1.41 -5.09
C GLU A 28 13.03 2.80 -4.42
N ALA A 29 12.04 3.04 -3.56
CA ALA A 29 11.87 4.30 -2.88
C ALA A 29 11.17 4.14 -1.52
N GLU A 30 11.61 4.92 -0.54
CA GLU A 30 10.95 5.08 0.75
C GLU A 30 10.38 6.50 0.84
N TYR A 31 9.06 6.63 0.96
CA TYR A 31 8.39 7.91 1.10
C TYR A 31 8.04 8.15 2.57
N ARG A 32 8.48 9.28 3.11
CA ARG A 32 8.20 9.69 4.49
C ARG A 32 7.13 10.78 4.53
N PRO A 33 6.34 10.86 5.62
CA PRO A 33 5.37 11.94 5.76
C PRO A 33 6.04 13.32 5.68
N ASP A 34 5.52 14.17 4.81
CA ASP A 34 5.81 15.60 4.81
C ASP A 34 4.76 16.30 5.68
N GLU A 35 5.17 16.74 6.87
CA GLU A 35 4.27 17.36 7.86
C GLU A 35 3.51 18.57 7.30
N LYS A 36 4.16 19.36 6.42
CA LYS A 36 3.51 20.54 5.83
C LYS A 36 2.41 20.12 4.87
N ARG A 37 2.66 19.09 4.06
CA ARG A 37 1.65 18.54 3.14
C ARG A 37 0.54 17.82 3.90
N ALA A 38 0.86 17.09 4.96
CA ALA A 38 -0.13 16.42 5.79
C ALA A 38 -1.19 17.38 6.32
N LEU A 39 -0.78 18.56 6.82
CA LEU A 39 -1.70 19.61 7.27
C LEU A 39 -2.62 20.16 6.16
N ILE A 40 -2.14 20.19 4.92
CA ILE A 40 -2.94 20.60 3.76
C ILE A 40 -3.97 19.53 3.42
N TYR A 41 -3.53 18.27 3.34
CA TYR A 41 -4.41 17.14 3.02
C TYR A 41 -5.48 16.89 4.08
N GLU A 42 -5.19 17.16 5.35
CA GLU A 42 -6.19 17.10 6.43
C GLU A 42 -7.38 18.04 6.16
N LYS A 43 -7.11 19.26 5.70
CA LYS A 43 -8.17 20.22 5.35
C LYS A 43 -8.97 19.77 4.13
N LEU A 44 -8.28 19.23 3.12
CA LEU A 44 -8.92 18.74 1.90
C LEU A 44 -9.79 17.51 2.18
N TYR A 45 -9.32 16.62 3.06
CA TYR A 45 -10.06 15.41 3.44
C TYR A 45 -11.35 15.76 4.18
N LYS A 46 -11.33 16.75 5.07
CA LYS A 46 -12.56 17.26 5.72
C LYS A 46 -13.59 17.75 4.71
N LYS A 47 -13.16 18.54 3.73
CA LYS A 47 -14.04 19.02 2.64
C LYS A 47 -14.61 17.87 1.81
N TYR A 48 -13.80 16.85 1.54
CA TYR A 48 -14.25 15.65 0.84
C TYR A 48 -15.36 14.92 1.63
N LEU A 49 -15.19 14.77 2.94
CA LEU A 49 -16.21 14.13 3.80
C LEU A 49 -17.51 14.94 3.84
N GLU A 50 -17.43 16.26 3.91
CA GLU A 50 -18.61 17.14 3.83
C GLU A 50 -19.35 16.95 2.50
N LEU A 51 -18.61 16.90 1.38
CA LEU A 51 -19.18 16.65 0.06
C LEU A 51 -19.82 15.25 -0.03
N ALA A 52 -19.14 14.22 0.47
CA ALA A 52 -19.66 12.85 0.47
C ALA A 52 -20.98 12.74 1.26
N LYS A 53 -21.03 13.36 2.45
CA LYS A 53 -22.25 13.38 3.26
C LYS A 53 -23.41 14.10 2.55
N LEU A 54 -23.14 15.20 1.86
CA LEU A 54 -24.15 15.89 1.05
C LEU A 54 -24.66 14.99 -0.08
N ALA A 55 -23.75 14.31 -0.79
CA ALA A 55 -24.12 13.41 -1.87
C ALA A 55 -24.97 12.23 -1.38
N GLU A 56 -24.65 11.66 -0.21
CA GLU A 56 -25.43 10.57 0.40
C GLU A 56 -26.84 11.01 0.83
N THR A 57 -27.03 12.28 1.18
CA THR A 57 -28.34 12.80 1.63
C THR A 57 -29.30 13.10 0.46
N ILE A 58 -28.78 13.16 -0.78
CA ILE A 58 -29.55 13.45 -2.00
C ILE A 58 -30.08 12.16 -2.67
N ASN A 59 -29.63 10.98 -2.22
CA ASN A 59 -30.17 9.67 -2.62
C ASN A 59 -31.31 9.21 -1.71
#